data_AF-A0A7K4M0D6-F1
#
_entry.id   AF-A0A7K4M0D6-F1
#
_cell.length_a   1.000
_cell.length_b   1.000
_cell.length_c   1.000
_cell.angle_alpha   90.00
_cell.angle_beta   90.00
_cell.angle_gamma   90.00
#
_symmetry.space_group_name_H-M   'P 1'
#
loop_
_entity.id
_entity.type
_entity.pdbx_description
1 polymer ?
#
loop_
_entity_poly.entity_id
_entity_poly.type
_entity_poly.pdbx_seq_one_letter_code
_entity_poly.pdbx_strand_id
1 'polypeptide(L)'
;KELIYTESDLIITPIIDNPKIMKPMPVRFDLKTLHIPAHSAEKLLSMKDMDWDDFLHQICSLLDSVEKNTGAARSKLNLLYYLCTVAVHKEVASKLMSSQLFLVLIQQLRAALNWDIRAKVARVIGLLALHTSELGEDVPVSEAITILTELIRENFRNSKLKQCLLPTLGELLYLIASQEEKKEHPRECWVVPLAAYTVLMRCLREGVRFFHC
;
A
#
# COMPACT_ATOMS: atom_id res chain seq x y z
N LYS A 1 36.93 -11.33 0.02
CA LYS A 1 35.85 -10.92 0.94
C LYS A 1 34.69 -11.88 0.70
N GLU A 2 34.54 -12.89 1.55
CA GLU A 2 33.35 -13.76 1.50
C GLU A 2 32.16 -12.97 2.05
N LEU A 3 31.05 -12.99 1.32
CA LEU A 3 29.77 -12.49 1.82
C LEU A 3 29.33 -13.46 2.91
N ILE A 4 29.27 -12.98 4.15
CA ILE A 4 28.76 -13.76 5.27
C ILE A 4 27.25 -13.83 5.07
N TYR A 5 26.77 -14.93 4.48
CA TYR A 5 25.35 -15.25 4.43
C TYR A 5 24.95 -15.90 5.74
N THR A 6 23.88 -15.41 6.33
CA THR A 6 23.22 -15.98 7.50
C THR A 6 21.87 -16.57 7.08
N GLU A 7 21.36 -17.56 7.80
CA GLU A 7 20.02 -18.12 7.49
C GLU A 7 18.90 -17.06 7.57
N SER A 8 19.14 -15.96 8.30
CA SER A 8 18.22 -14.81 8.36
C SER A 8 18.10 -14.07 7.02
N ASP A 9 19.15 -14.10 6.18
CA ASP A 9 19.15 -13.50 4.84
C ASP A 9 18.22 -14.22 3.86
N LEU A 10 17.81 -15.45 4.19
CA LEU A 10 16.91 -16.28 3.36
C LEU A 10 15.44 -16.14 3.77
N ILE A 11 15.15 -15.45 4.87
CA ILE A 11 13.78 -15.25 5.36
C ILE A 11 13.19 -14.01 4.70
N ILE A 12 12.18 -14.21 3.86
CA ILE A 12 11.38 -13.11 3.33
C ILE A 12 10.58 -12.50 4.47
N THR A 13 10.87 -11.25 4.80
CA THR A 13 10.11 -10.48 5.79
C THR A 13 9.38 -9.34 5.11
N PRO A 14 8.15 -8.98 5.56
CA PRO A 14 7.50 -7.79 5.09
C PRO A 14 8.40 -6.57 5.26
N ILE A 15 8.34 -5.62 4.34
CA ILE A 15 9.03 -4.33 4.45
C ILE A 15 8.11 -3.36 5.20
N ILE A 16 6.81 -3.39 4.88
CA ILE A 16 5.81 -2.55 5.56
C ILE A 16 5.53 -3.03 6.98
N ASP A 17 5.40 -2.08 7.91
CA ASP A 17 5.17 -2.31 9.35
C ASP A 17 6.15 -3.29 10.03
N ASN A 18 7.31 -3.56 9.41
CA ASN A 18 8.33 -4.44 9.98
C ASN A 18 8.95 -3.80 11.23
N PRO A 19 8.83 -4.44 12.41
CA PRO A 19 9.34 -3.90 13.67
C PRO A 19 10.87 -3.75 13.69
N LYS A 20 11.60 -4.49 12.83
CA LYS A 20 13.05 -4.33 12.67
C LYS A 20 13.42 -3.00 11.96
N ILE A 21 12.51 -2.46 11.14
CA ILE A 21 12.73 -1.26 10.31
C ILE A 21 12.11 -0.03 10.98
N MET A 22 10.88 -0.17 11.48
CA MET A 22 10.10 0.92 12.05
C MET A 22 9.23 0.41 13.18
N LYS A 23 9.10 1.19 14.27
CA LYS A 23 8.17 0.86 15.35
C LYS A 23 6.74 0.86 14.81
N PRO A 24 6.01 -0.28 14.84
CA PRO A 24 4.66 -0.33 14.28
C PRO A 24 3.76 0.63 15.06
N MET A 25 3.04 1.49 14.34
CA MET A 25 2.02 2.33 14.96
C MET A 25 0.75 1.50 15.13
N PRO A 26 0.16 1.45 16.35
CA PRO A 26 -1.12 0.78 16.54
C PRO A 26 -2.17 1.36 15.59
N VAL A 27 -2.82 0.50 14.82
CA VAL A 27 -3.97 0.90 13.99
C VAL A 27 -5.17 1.00 14.92
N ARG A 28 -5.64 2.22 15.17
CA ARG A 28 -6.89 2.47 15.90
C ARG A 28 -7.72 3.43 15.08
N PHE A 29 -8.94 3.04 14.79
CA PHE A 29 -9.96 3.90 14.21
C PHE A 29 -11.08 4.11 15.24
N ASP A 30 -11.81 5.20 15.11
CA ASP A 30 -12.94 5.55 15.97
C ASP A 30 -14.25 5.24 15.26
N LEU A 31 -15.05 4.33 15.85
CA LEU A 31 -16.35 3.92 15.33
C LEU A 31 -17.34 5.09 15.24
N LYS A 32 -17.25 6.09 16.12
CA LYS A 32 -18.22 7.20 16.16
C LYS A 32 -18.04 8.19 15.02
N THR A 33 -16.83 8.27 14.48
CA THR A 33 -16.46 9.18 13.39
C THR A 33 -16.26 8.44 12.07
N LEU A 34 -16.51 7.13 12.05
CA LEU A 34 -16.53 6.34 10.83
C LEU A 34 -17.92 6.48 10.19
N HIS A 35 -17.98 7.15 9.05
CA HIS A 35 -19.23 7.41 8.33
C HIS A 35 -19.72 6.20 7.51
N ILE A 36 -19.19 5.02 7.80
CA ILE A 36 -19.55 3.73 7.19
C ILE A 36 -19.63 2.65 8.28
N PRO A 37 -20.35 1.55 8.03
CA PRO A 37 -20.31 0.41 8.95
C PRO A 37 -18.88 -0.19 9.01
N ALA A 38 -18.36 -0.38 10.21
CA ALA A 38 -17.07 -1.02 10.44
C ALA A 38 -17.19 -2.55 10.33
N HIS A 39 -17.28 -3.07 9.12
CA HIS A 39 -17.37 -4.52 8.90
C HIS A 39 -16.05 -5.22 9.22
N SER A 40 -16.12 -6.39 9.87
CA SER A 40 -14.98 -7.29 10.03
C SER A 40 -14.61 -7.95 8.70
N ALA A 41 -13.43 -8.56 8.62
CA ALA A 41 -13.03 -9.31 7.44
C ALA A 41 -14.00 -10.47 7.12
N GLU A 42 -14.48 -11.21 8.12
CA GLU A 42 -15.46 -12.29 7.89
C GLU A 42 -16.78 -11.74 7.35
N LYS A 43 -17.20 -10.56 7.83
CA LYS A 43 -18.42 -9.91 7.33
C LYS A 43 -18.25 -9.44 5.89
N LEU A 44 -17.11 -8.85 5.55
CA LEU A 44 -16.81 -8.42 4.17
C LEU A 44 -16.80 -9.59 3.19
N LEU A 45 -16.21 -10.73 3.57
CA LEU A 45 -16.14 -11.92 2.73
C LEU A 45 -17.50 -12.62 2.56
N SER A 46 -18.41 -12.47 3.51
CA SER A 46 -19.77 -13.03 3.45
C SER A 46 -20.79 -12.13 2.77
N MET A 47 -20.40 -10.92 2.33
CA MET A 47 -21.26 -10.04 1.54
C MET A 47 -21.57 -10.64 0.19
N LYS A 48 -22.79 -10.42 -0.27
CA LYS A 48 -23.16 -10.66 -1.68
C LYS A 48 -22.55 -9.55 -2.54
N ASP A 49 -22.42 -9.81 -3.84
CA ASP A 49 -21.78 -8.87 -4.77
C ASP A 49 -22.41 -7.47 -4.72
N MET A 50 -23.75 -7.38 -4.66
CA MET A 50 -24.46 -6.10 -4.53
C MET A 50 -24.09 -5.34 -3.24
N ASP A 51 -24.08 -6.01 -2.09
CA ASP A 51 -23.73 -5.38 -0.81
C ASP A 51 -22.26 -4.95 -0.79
N TRP A 52 -21.39 -5.73 -1.45
CA TRP A 52 -19.97 -5.43 -1.61
C TRP A 52 -19.74 -4.22 -2.51
N ASP A 53 -20.45 -4.13 -3.63
CA ASP A 53 -20.36 -3.01 -4.57
C ASP A 53 -20.87 -1.71 -3.95
N ASP A 54 -21.99 -1.76 -3.21
CA ASP A 54 -22.51 -0.61 -2.46
C ASP A 54 -21.50 -0.13 -1.39
N PHE A 55 -20.89 -1.08 -0.66
CA PHE A 55 -19.86 -0.79 0.31
C PHE A 55 -18.62 -0.15 -0.33
N LEU A 56 -18.14 -0.69 -1.47
CA LEU A 56 -17.02 -0.13 -2.21
C LEU A 56 -17.33 1.27 -2.73
N HIS A 57 -18.53 1.48 -3.27
CA HIS A 57 -18.96 2.79 -3.76
C HIS A 57 -18.95 3.83 -2.63
N GLN A 58 -19.45 3.46 -1.45
CA GLN A 58 -19.45 4.33 -0.27
C GLN A 58 -18.02 4.70 0.17
N ILE A 59 -17.09 3.74 0.23
CA ILE A 59 -15.69 4.00 0.57
C ILE A 59 -15.05 4.94 -0.46
N CYS A 60 -15.20 4.64 -1.75
CA CYS A 60 -14.61 5.43 -2.82
C CYS A 60 -15.10 6.88 -2.78
N SER A 61 -16.41 7.09 -2.61
CA SER A 61 -17.02 8.41 -2.48
C SER A 61 -16.44 9.22 -1.30
N LEU A 62 -16.24 8.58 -0.15
CA LEU A 62 -15.64 9.24 1.03
C LEU A 62 -14.15 9.57 0.81
N LEU A 63 -13.40 8.70 0.14
CA LEU A 63 -12.00 8.95 -0.18
C LEU A 63 -11.82 10.06 -1.22
N ASP A 64 -12.68 10.13 -2.23
CA ASP A 64 -12.59 11.17 -3.27
C ASP A 64 -13.07 12.55 -2.82
N SER A 65 -13.76 12.63 -1.68
CA SER A 65 -14.20 13.90 -1.13
C SER A 65 -13.03 14.85 -0.81
N VAL A 66 -13.11 16.10 -1.26
CA VAL A 66 -12.08 17.13 -0.97
C VAL A 66 -12.12 17.51 0.51
N GLU A 67 -10.96 17.58 1.16
CA GLU A 67 -10.83 17.96 2.56
C GLU A 67 -11.06 19.47 2.76
N LYS A 68 -12.33 19.89 2.87
CA LYS A 68 -12.70 21.31 3.06
C LYS A 68 -12.30 21.89 4.42
N ASN A 69 -12.07 21.04 5.42
CA ASN A 69 -11.69 21.43 6.77
C ASN A 69 -10.93 20.30 7.50
N THR A 70 -10.42 20.61 8.69
CA THR A 70 -9.68 19.65 9.55
C THR A 70 -10.53 18.47 10.01
N GLY A 71 -11.85 18.64 10.16
CA GLY A 71 -12.77 17.55 10.47
C GLY A 71 -12.86 16.53 9.33
N ALA A 72 -13.03 17.00 8.10
CA ALA A 72 -13.06 16.15 6.90
C ALA A 72 -11.75 15.36 6.72
N ALA A 73 -10.60 16.01 6.93
CA ALA A 73 -9.30 15.33 6.89
C ALA A 73 -9.18 14.23 7.96
N ARG A 74 -9.69 14.47 9.18
CA ARG A 74 -9.72 13.45 10.26
C ARG A 74 -10.64 12.29 9.92
N SER A 75 -11.83 12.53 9.38
CA SER A 75 -12.74 11.46 8.96
C SER A 75 -12.12 10.61 7.84
N LYS A 76 -11.45 11.22 6.86
CA LYS A 76 -10.73 10.48 5.82
C LYS A 76 -9.58 9.65 6.39
N LEU A 77 -8.78 10.23 7.30
CA LEU A 77 -7.75 9.46 8.01
C LEU A 77 -8.34 8.29 8.79
N ASN A 78 -9.47 8.48 9.46
CA ASN A 78 -10.17 7.45 10.21
C ASN A 78 -10.63 6.29 9.30
N LEU A 79 -11.14 6.61 8.11
CA LEU A 79 -11.47 5.63 7.08
C LEU A 79 -10.22 4.84 6.63
N LEU A 80 -9.09 5.51 6.38
CA LEU A 80 -7.84 4.85 6.01
C LEU A 80 -7.31 3.94 7.13
N TYR A 81 -7.51 4.31 8.40
CA TYR A 81 -7.20 3.43 9.53
C TYR A 81 -8.08 2.18 9.53
N TYR A 82 -9.39 2.32 9.31
CA TYR A 82 -10.28 1.16 9.16
C TYR A 82 -9.82 0.25 8.00
N LEU A 83 -9.49 0.81 6.84
CA LEU A 83 -8.99 0.03 5.69
C LEU A 83 -7.70 -0.73 6.03
N CYS A 84 -6.78 -0.12 6.80
CA CYS A 84 -5.59 -0.84 7.28
C CYS A 84 -5.94 -2.06 8.14
N THR A 85 -7.07 -2.07 8.86
CA THR A 85 -7.45 -3.22 9.70
C THR A 85 -7.99 -4.40 8.90
N VAL A 86 -8.63 -4.15 7.75
CA VAL A 86 -9.19 -5.21 6.91
C VAL A 86 -8.22 -5.66 5.82
N ALA A 87 -7.29 -4.78 5.39
CA ALA A 87 -6.28 -5.07 4.38
C ALA A 87 -5.21 -6.10 4.80
N VAL A 88 -5.16 -6.49 6.08
CA VAL A 88 -4.27 -7.56 6.56
C VAL A 88 -4.81 -8.97 6.28
N HIS A 89 -6.07 -9.08 5.87
CA HIS A 89 -6.70 -10.35 5.54
C HIS A 89 -6.53 -10.62 4.04
N LYS A 90 -5.87 -11.73 3.70
CA LYS A 90 -5.45 -12.10 2.34
C LYS A 90 -6.57 -11.99 1.30
N GLU A 91 -7.71 -12.61 1.57
CA GLU A 91 -8.84 -12.66 0.63
C GLU A 91 -9.48 -11.28 0.47
N VAL A 92 -9.61 -10.52 1.56
CA VAL A 92 -10.13 -9.15 1.52
C VAL A 92 -9.16 -8.24 0.76
N ALA A 93 -7.86 -8.32 1.05
CA ALA A 93 -6.82 -7.55 0.39
C ALA A 93 -6.84 -7.78 -1.12
N SER A 94 -6.91 -9.04 -1.56
CA SER A 94 -6.99 -9.40 -2.97
C SER A 94 -8.25 -8.83 -3.62
N LYS A 95 -9.41 -8.93 -2.96
CA LYS A 95 -10.69 -8.38 -3.45
C LYS A 95 -10.64 -6.85 -3.57
N LEU A 96 -10.02 -6.15 -2.61
CA LEU A 96 -9.87 -4.69 -2.61
C LEU A 96 -8.86 -4.23 -3.67
N MET A 97 -7.74 -4.93 -3.82
CA MET A 97 -6.68 -4.65 -4.79
C MET A 97 -7.20 -4.70 -6.23
N SER A 98 -8.07 -5.66 -6.54
CA SER A 98 -8.70 -5.82 -7.86
C SER A 98 -9.97 -4.98 -8.06
N SER A 99 -10.28 -4.05 -7.15
CA SER A 99 -11.48 -3.21 -7.21
C SER A 99 -11.17 -1.75 -7.55
N GLN A 100 -12.22 -0.97 -7.84
CA GLN A 100 -12.13 0.48 -8.06
C GLN A 100 -11.47 1.24 -6.88
N LEU A 101 -11.48 0.66 -5.67
CA LEU A 101 -10.80 1.26 -4.52
C LEU A 101 -9.31 1.48 -4.79
N PHE A 102 -8.63 0.55 -5.46
CA PHE A 102 -7.20 0.68 -5.71
C PHE A 102 -6.88 1.90 -6.60
N LEU A 103 -7.70 2.14 -7.63
CA LEU A 103 -7.63 3.35 -8.46
C LEU A 103 -7.83 4.63 -7.64
N VAL A 104 -8.82 4.65 -6.74
CA VAL A 104 -9.07 5.80 -5.87
C VAL A 104 -7.88 6.03 -4.93
N LEU A 105 -7.27 4.99 -4.37
CA LEU A 105 -6.07 5.11 -3.54
C LEU A 105 -4.89 5.69 -4.34
N ILE A 106 -4.67 5.25 -5.58
CA ILE A 106 -3.65 5.82 -6.49
C ILE A 106 -3.92 7.31 -6.72
N GLN A 107 -5.17 7.70 -6.97
CA GLN A 107 -5.56 9.10 -7.14
C GLN A 107 -5.32 9.92 -5.87
N GLN A 108 -5.68 9.41 -4.69
CA GLN A 108 -5.44 10.08 -3.41
C GLN A 108 -3.94 10.22 -3.13
N LEU A 109 -3.12 9.24 -3.52
CA LEU A 109 -1.67 9.30 -3.38
C LEU A 109 -1.08 10.47 -4.19
N ARG A 110 -1.60 10.70 -5.41
CA ARG A 110 -1.20 11.80 -6.30
C ARG A 110 -1.74 13.16 -5.83
N ALA A 111 -3.02 13.22 -5.44
CA ALA A 111 -3.75 14.50 -5.32
C ALA A 111 -3.90 15.04 -3.89
N ALA A 112 -3.91 14.20 -2.85
CA ALA A 112 -4.22 14.65 -1.49
C ALA A 112 -3.22 15.72 -1.03
N LEU A 113 -3.66 16.86 -0.46
CA LEU A 113 -2.71 17.90 -0.03
C LEU A 113 -2.06 17.61 1.33
N ASN A 114 -2.71 16.77 2.14
CA ASN A 114 -2.25 16.42 3.47
C ASN A 114 -1.30 15.20 3.41
N TRP A 115 -0.07 15.40 3.88
CA TRP A 115 0.93 14.33 3.90
C TRP A 115 0.60 13.16 4.82
N ASP A 116 -0.14 13.37 5.92
CA ASP A 116 -0.60 12.27 6.77
C ASP A 116 -1.60 11.38 6.01
N ILE A 117 -2.45 11.99 5.19
CA ILE A 117 -3.39 11.27 4.32
C ILE A 117 -2.59 10.51 3.25
N ARG A 118 -1.67 11.15 2.52
CA ARG A 118 -0.81 10.46 1.53
C ARG A 118 -0.05 9.30 2.15
N ALA A 119 0.56 9.51 3.32
CA ALA A 119 1.28 8.49 4.07
C ALA A 119 0.39 7.29 4.42
N LYS A 120 -0.84 7.55 4.86
CA LYS A 120 -1.80 6.48 5.18
C LYS A 120 -2.36 5.78 3.95
N VAL A 121 -2.60 6.49 2.85
CA VAL A 121 -2.95 5.91 1.56
C VAL A 121 -1.85 4.97 1.08
N ALA A 122 -0.58 5.42 1.09
CA ALA A 122 0.56 4.58 0.75
C ALA A 122 0.63 3.34 1.65
N ARG A 123 0.34 3.48 2.96
CA ARG A 123 0.30 2.34 3.87
C ARG A 123 -0.81 1.34 3.53
N VAL A 124 -2.02 1.80 3.20
CA VAL A 124 -3.10 0.91 2.74
C VAL A 124 -2.68 0.16 1.47
N ILE A 125 -2.14 0.87 0.48
CA ILE A 125 -1.62 0.25 -0.76
C ILE A 125 -0.56 -0.82 -0.45
N GLY A 126 0.37 -0.54 0.47
CA GLY A 126 1.41 -1.51 0.81
C GLY A 126 0.88 -2.74 1.55
N LEU A 127 -0.13 -2.58 2.42
CA LEU A 127 -0.81 -3.70 3.06
C LEU A 127 -1.59 -4.54 2.04
N LEU A 128 -2.29 -3.90 1.11
CA LEU A 128 -2.93 -4.60 0.00
C LEU A 128 -1.89 -5.40 -0.79
N ALA A 129 -0.76 -4.79 -1.16
CA ALA A 129 0.30 -5.46 -1.90
C ALA A 129 0.91 -6.66 -1.14
N LEU A 130 1.16 -6.50 0.16
CA LEU A 130 1.71 -7.54 1.01
C LEU A 130 0.80 -8.78 1.12
N HIS A 131 -0.51 -8.56 1.24
CA HIS A 131 -1.47 -9.64 1.50
C HIS A 131 -2.20 -10.16 0.26
N THR A 132 -2.12 -9.47 -0.87
CA THR A 132 -2.73 -9.92 -2.13
C THR A 132 -2.04 -11.18 -2.65
N SER A 133 -2.84 -12.23 -2.92
CA SER A 133 -2.28 -13.52 -3.35
C SER A 133 -2.18 -13.68 -4.86
N GLU A 134 -3.09 -13.06 -5.59
CA GLU A 134 -3.18 -13.09 -7.04
C GLU A 134 -3.40 -11.66 -7.53
N LEU A 135 -2.64 -11.27 -8.55
CA LEU A 135 -2.73 -9.95 -9.15
C LEU A 135 -3.29 -10.08 -10.56
N GLY A 136 -4.42 -9.42 -10.83
CA GLY A 136 -4.96 -9.29 -12.18
C GLY A 136 -4.03 -8.45 -13.07
N GLU A 137 -3.95 -8.81 -14.36
CA GLU A 137 -3.10 -8.09 -15.33
C GLU A 137 -3.63 -6.67 -15.61
N ASP A 138 -4.92 -6.44 -15.37
CA ASP A 138 -5.61 -5.15 -15.49
C ASP A 138 -5.41 -4.23 -14.28
N VAL A 139 -4.89 -4.75 -13.16
CA VAL A 139 -4.65 -3.95 -11.96
C VAL A 139 -3.48 -2.98 -12.20
N PRO A 140 -3.67 -1.66 -12.04
CA PRO A 140 -2.71 -0.63 -12.45
C PRO A 140 -1.57 -0.42 -11.43
N VAL A 141 -0.89 -1.50 -11.08
CA VAL A 141 0.25 -1.48 -10.14
C VAL A 141 1.41 -0.64 -10.67
N SER A 142 1.65 -0.66 -11.99
CA SER A 142 2.66 0.18 -12.64
C SER A 142 2.42 1.68 -12.44
N GLU A 143 1.15 2.12 -12.39
CA GLU A 143 0.82 3.52 -12.10
C GLU A 143 1.13 3.87 -10.64
N ALA A 144 0.76 3.00 -9.69
CA ALA A 144 1.09 3.16 -8.28
C ALA A 144 2.63 3.27 -8.06
N ILE A 145 3.40 2.39 -8.70
CA ILE A 145 4.87 2.41 -8.66
C ILE A 145 5.43 3.72 -9.21
N THR A 146 4.87 4.21 -10.33
CA THR A 146 5.29 5.46 -10.96
C THR A 146 5.09 6.64 -10.00
N ILE A 147 3.89 6.79 -9.44
CA ILE A 147 3.57 7.88 -8.49
C ILE A 147 4.44 7.79 -7.24
N LEU A 148 4.60 6.60 -6.65
CA LEU A 148 5.47 6.42 -5.48
C LEU A 148 6.91 6.82 -5.78
N THR A 149 7.42 6.42 -6.95
CA THR A 149 8.78 6.76 -7.40
C THR A 149 8.96 8.27 -7.53
N GLU A 150 7.98 8.97 -8.12
CA GLU A 150 7.98 10.42 -8.25
C GLU A 150 7.96 11.11 -6.87
N LEU A 151 7.03 10.71 -5.99
CA LEU A 151 6.93 11.26 -4.65
C LEU A 151 8.21 11.07 -3.82
N ILE A 152 8.83 9.89 -3.90
CA ILE A 152 10.09 9.61 -3.20
C ILE A 152 11.23 10.46 -3.77
N ARG A 153 11.28 10.63 -5.09
CA ARG A 153 12.28 11.47 -5.77
C ARG A 153 12.14 12.94 -5.37
N GLU A 154 10.92 13.47 -5.40
CA GLU A 154 10.62 14.86 -5.00
C GLU A 154 10.97 15.12 -3.54
N ASN A 155 10.74 14.12 -2.68
CA ASN A 155 10.95 14.21 -1.24
C ASN A 155 12.24 13.52 -0.78
N PHE A 156 13.22 13.39 -1.67
CA PHE A 156 14.39 12.54 -1.45
C PHE A 156 15.23 12.95 -0.23
N ARG A 157 15.23 14.23 0.15
CA ARG A 157 15.92 14.73 1.35
C ARG A 157 15.13 14.53 2.65
N ASN A 158 13.85 14.19 2.57
CA ASN A 158 12.98 14.00 3.73
C ASN A 158 12.96 12.52 4.15
N SER A 159 13.83 12.17 5.09
CA SER A 159 13.96 10.79 5.57
C SER A 159 12.66 10.20 6.13
N LYS A 160 11.82 11.02 6.78
CA LYS A 160 10.53 10.55 7.34
C LYS A 160 9.55 10.16 6.24
N LEU A 161 9.46 10.95 5.17
CA LEU A 161 8.60 10.62 4.02
C LEU A 161 9.16 9.43 3.24
N LYS A 162 10.49 9.36 3.03
CA LYS A 162 11.12 8.18 2.45
C LYS A 162 10.80 6.92 3.25
N GLN A 163 10.91 6.97 4.57
CA GLN A 163 10.59 5.86 5.46
C GLN A 163 9.13 5.41 5.38
N CYS A 164 8.21 6.32 5.03
CA CYS A 164 6.81 5.99 4.85
C CYS A 164 6.49 5.40 3.47
N LEU A 165 7.13 5.90 2.41
CA LEU A 165 6.76 5.56 1.02
C LEU A 165 7.56 4.40 0.45
N LEU A 166 8.84 4.26 0.82
CA LEU A 166 9.70 3.22 0.26
C LEU A 166 9.24 1.80 0.61
N PRO A 167 8.72 1.51 1.83
CA PRO A 167 8.17 0.20 2.12
C PRO A 167 7.05 -0.19 1.15
N THR A 168 6.11 0.71 0.89
CA THR A 168 5.02 0.50 -0.07
C THR A 168 5.55 0.21 -1.48
N LEU A 169 6.56 0.96 -1.95
CA LEU A 169 7.18 0.71 -3.25
C LEU A 169 7.83 -0.69 -3.28
N GLY A 170 8.49 -1.09 -2.20
CA GLY A 170 9.10 -2.41 -2.06
C GLY A 170 8.06 -3.54 -2.10
N GLU A 171 6.93 -3.40 -1.40
CA GLU A 171 5.85 -4.40 -1.41
C GLU A 171 5.24 -4.58 -2.81
N LEU A 172 5.01 -3.49 -3.55
CA LEU A 172 4.46 -3.58 -4.91
C LEU A 172 5.44 -4.27 -5.88
N LEU A 173 6.73 -3.97 -5.75
CA LEU A 173 7.76 -4.62 -6.57
C LEU A 173 7.91 -6.10 -6.23
N TYR A 174 7.87 -6.43 -4.94
CA TYR A 174 7.88 -7.82 -4.51
C TYR A 174 6.64 -8.57 -5.00
N LEU A 175 5.46 -7.94 -4.95
CA LEU A 175 4.23 -8.53 -5.48
C LEU A 175 4.38 -8.83 -6.97
N ILE A 176 4.76 -7.86 -7.80
CA ILE A 176 4.94 -8.10 -9.25
C ILE A 176 5.93 -9.23 -9.50
N ALA A 177 7.11 -9.19 -8.87
CA ALA A 177 8.13 -10.21 -9.04
C ALA A 177 7.62 -11.61 -8.65
N SER A 178 6.90 -11.71 -7.52
CA SER A 178 6.31 -12.96 -7.04
C SER A 178 5.19 -13.48 -7.95
N GLN A 179 4.49 -12.61 -8.68
CA GLN A 179 3.44 -13.01 -9.63
C GLN A 179 4.05 -13.43 -10.97
N GLU A 180 5.10 -12.77 -11.43
CA GLU A 180 5.83 -13.16 -12.65
C GLU A 180 6.54 -14.51 -12.48
N GLU A 181 7.12 -14.79 -11.32
CA GLU A 181 7.77 -16.08 -11.02
C GLU A 181 6.79 -17.28 -11.10
N LYS A 182 5.51 -17.05 -10.76
CA LYS A 182 4.47 -18.09 -10.81
C LYS A 182 3.98 -18.37 -12.24
N LYS A 183 4.21 -17.49 -13.21
CA LYS A 183 3.72 -17.66 -14.58
C LYS A 183 4.68 -18.56 -15.37
N GLU A 184 4.16 -19.64 -15.96
CA GLU A 184 4.95 -20.54 -16.84
C GLU A 184 5.58 -19.80 -18.03
N HIS A 185 4.93 -18.72 -18.48
CA HIS A 185 5.42 -17.84 -19.55
C HIS A 185 5.49 -16.41 -18.99
N PRO A 186 6.66 -15.95 -18.52
CA PRO A 186 6.82 -14.59 -18.05
C PRO A 186 6.56 -13.64 -19.22
N ARG A 187 5.42 -12.97 -19.18
CA ARG A 187 5.11 -11.80 -19.99
C ARG A 187 5.32 -10.61 -19.08
N GLU A 188 5.88 -9.52 -19.60
CA GLU A 188 6.01 -8.24 -18.90
C GLU A 188 4.61 -7.61 -18.73
N CYS A 189 3.75 -8.24 -17.93
CA CYS A 189 2.36 -7.81 -17.69
C CYS A 189 2.31 -6.49 -16.92
N TRP A 190 3.33 -6.23 -16.10
CA TRP A 190 3.44 -5.01 -15.30
C TRP A 190 4.78 -4.34 -15.51
N VAL A 191 4.77 -3.19 -16.17
CA VAL A 191 5.99 -2.42 -16.44
C VAL A 191 6.48 -1.74 -15.17
N VAL A 192 7.75 -1.93 -14.83
CA VAL A 192 8.43 -1.18 -13.75
C VAL A 192 9.32 -0.09 -14.37
N PRO A 193 9.07 1.20 -14.12
CA PRO A 193 9.90 2.27 -14.67
C PRO A 193 11.35 2.17 -14.19
N LEU A 194 12.33 2.39 -15.09
CA LEU A 194 13.77 2.46 -14.74
C LEU A 194 14.06 3.48 -13.60
N ALA A 195 13.24 4.53 -13.55
CA ALA A 195 13.24 5.53 -12.49
C ALA A 195 13.06 4.91 -11.08
N ALA A 196 12.23 3.87 -10.94
CA ALA A 196 11.95 3.20 -9.68
C ALA A 196 13.22 2.50 -9.16
N TYR A 197 13.87 1.70 -10.01
CA TYR A 197 15.16 1.06 -9.70
C TYR A 197 16.23 2.08 -9.33
N THR A 198 16.33 3.18 -10.10
CA THR A 198 17.32 4.23 -9.84
C THR A 198 17.11 4.89 -8.47
N VAL A 199 15.87 5.20 -8.12
CA VAL A 199 15.53 5.81 -6.81
C VAL A 199 15.80 4.83 -5.68
N LEU A 200 15.39 3.56 -5.81
CA LEU A 200 15.65 2.51 -4.82
C LEU A 200 17.14 2.34 -4.56
N MET A 201 17.94 2.16 -5.60
CA MET A 201 19.39 1.98 -5.45
C MET A 201 20.06 3.17 -4.77
N ARG A 202 19.57 4.39 -5.02
CA ARG A 202 20.05 5.59 -4.31
C ARG A 202 19.66 5.59 -2.84
N CYS A 203 18.41 5.24 -2.51
CA CYS A 203 17.94 5.13 -1.13
C CYS A 203 18.74 4.08 -0.34
N LEU A 204 19.07 2.94 -0.94
CA LEU A 204 19.87 1.88 -0.32
C LEU A 204 21.31 2.34 -0.02
N ARG A 205 21.93 3.09 -0.95
CA ARG A 205 23.30 3.62 -0.77
C ARG A 205 23.41 4.64 0.36
N GLU A 206 22.35 5.41 0.64
CA GLU A 206 22.32 6.35 1.76
C GLU A 206 22.16 5.67 3.14
N GLY A 207 22.16 4.33 3.18
CA GLY A 207 22.07 3.59 4.44
C GLY A 207 20.68 3.62 5.05
N VAL A 208 19.64 3.93 4.27
CA VAL A 208 18.27 3.75 4.76
C VAL A 208 18.01 2.24 4.83
N ARG A 209 18.14 1.70 6.04
CA ARG A 209 17.99 0.27 6.34
C ARG A 209 16.53 -0.15 6.18
N PHE A 210 16.13 -0.43 4.94
CA PHE A 210 14.83 -1.02 4.60
C PHE A 210 14.91 -2.54 4.40
N PHE A 211 16.12 -3.07 4.19
CA PHE A 211 16.37 -4.50 4.01
C PHE A 211 17.43 -4.92 5.03
N HIS A 212 17.04 -4.93 6.31
CA HIS A 212 17.74 -5.79 7.25
C HIS A 212 16.91 -7.07 7.35
N CYS A 213 17.27 -8.03 6.50
CA CYS A 213 16.96 -9.42 6.75
C CYS A 213 17.73 -9.86 8.00
#